data_AF-A0A5C8KFA0-F1
#
_entry.id   AF-A0A5C8KFA0-F1
#
_cell.length_a   1.000
_cell.length_b   1.000
_cell.length_c   1.000
_cell.angle_alpha   90.00
_cell.angle_beta   90.00
_cell.angle_gamma   90.00
#
_symmetry.space_group_name_H-M   'P 1'
#
loop_
_entity.id
_entity.type
_entity.pdbx_description
1 polymer ?
#
loop_
_entity_poly.entity_id
_entity_poly.type
_entity_poly.pdbx_seq_one_letter_code
_entity_poly.pdbx_strand_id
1 'polypeptide(L)'
;MELKEKAWVLNKQNFGEPWFVPDDAFYGETKGKAKKQAWDSIKDDGLKNFLGDEITYLNMPLVRCKEYDKYLVNGELKTLIRIEEDNRREERDERLEQLLISNPDAKAYIRKGGYYYCSGFCGYTERQADAGVYTIQEAVREVKGCSLRDHMDAILIDVEQHNKLILDKIKSLQSRLITTAIVD
;
A
#
# COMPACT_ATOMS: atom_id res chain seq x y z
N MET A 1 11.09 15.52 -16.87
CA MET A 1 11.03 15.60 -15.41
C MET A 1 12.27 16.37 -14.93
N GLU A 2 12.09 17.51 -14.26
CA GLU A 2 13.19 18.37 -13.81
C GLU A 2 13.30 18.32 -12.29
N LEU A 3 14.48 18.00 -11.75
CA LEU A 3 14.74 17.97 -10.31
C LEU A 3 14.78 19.40 -9.76
N LYS A 4 13.94 19.71 -8.76
CA LYS A 4 13.91 21.03 -8.12
C LYS A 4 14.49 21.01 -6.72
N GLU A 5 14.18 19.99 -5.92
CA GLU A 5 14.65 19.92 -4.54
C GLU A 5 15.23 18.53 -4.22
N LYS A 6 16.44 18.53 -3.66
CA LYS A 6 17.08 17.31 -3.16
C LYS A 6 16.64 17.03 -1.73
N ALA A 7 16.20 15.81 -1.46
CA ALA A 7 15.75 15.39 -0.14
C ALA A 7 16.83 14.66 0.68
N TRP A 8 16.80 14.89 1.98
CA TRP A 8 17.68 14.29 2.97
C TRP A 8 16.85 13.86 4.17
N VAL A 9 17.21 12.74 4.81
CA VAL A 9 16.48 12.21 5.97
C VAL A 9 17.46 11.88 7.09
N LEU A 10 16.97 11.87 8.32
CA LEU A 10 17.74 11.37 9.46
C LEU A 10 17.90 9.85 9.32
N ASN A 11 19.14 9.36 9.41
CA ASN A 11 19.40 7.94 9.40
C ASN A 11 19.04 7.35 10.76
N LYS A 12 17.83 6.81 10.89
CA LYS A 12 17.29 6.28 12.13
C LYS A 12 18.18 5.21 12.79
N GLN A 13 18.92 4.43 11.99
CA GLN A 13 19.81 3.38 12.50
C GLN A 13 20.96 3.93 13.37
N ASN A 14 21.25 5.23 13.29
CA ASN A 14 22.30 5.87 14.07
C ASN A 14 21.81 6.43 15.42
N PHE A 15 20.52 6.34 15.72
CA PHE A 15 19.92 6.82 16.96
C PHE A 15 19.70 5.66 17.95
N GLY A 16 19.83 5.93 19.24
CA GLY A 16 19.56 4.94 20.29
C GLY A 16 18.07 4.59 20.40
N GLU A 17 17.20 5.57 20.11
CA GLU A 17 15.75 5.41 20.14
C GLU A 17 15.15 5.80 18.77
N PRO A 18 15.31 4.95 17.74
CA PRO A 18 14.94 5.27 16.36
C PRO A 18 13.45 5.59 16.16
N TRP A 19 12.58 5.14 17.05
CA TRP A 19 11.14 5.40 17.02
C TRP A 19 10.77 6.83 17.44
N PHE A 20 11.66 7.56 18.13
CA PHE A 20 11.45 8.99 18.44
C PHE A 20 11.98 9.93 17.34
N VAL A 21 12.64 9.39 16.31
CA VAL A 21 13.19 10.19 15.22
C VAL A 21 12.10 10.44 14.16
N PRO A 22 11.85 11.69 13.74
CA PRO A 22 10.85 11.98 12.71
C PRO A 22 11.21 11.31 11.37
N ASP A 23 10.18 10.95 10.60
CA ASP A 23 10.29 10.44 9.22
C ASP A 23 10.38 11.56 8.17
N ASP A 24 10.55 12.81 8.62
CA ASP A 24 10.52 13.97 7.75
C ASP A 24 11.70 14.01 6.77
N ALA A 25 11.39 14.40 5.54
CA ALA A 25 12.37 14.75 4.54
C ALA A 25 12.71 16.25 4.60
N PHE A 26 14.00 16.55 4.64
CA PHE A 26 14.55 17.90 4.67
C PHE A 26 15.12 18.25 3.30
N TYR A 27 14.81 19.44 2.80
CA TYR A 27 15.04 19.80 1.40
C TYR A 27 16.17 20.83 1.25
N GLY A 28 17.12 20.56 0.37
CA GLY A 28 18.17 21.52 0.06
C GLY A 28 19.19 21.01 -0.95
N GLU A 29 19.68 21.91 -1.79
CA GLU A 29 20.69 21.62 -2.82
C GLU A 29 21.95 20.95 -2.25
N THR A 30 22.30 21.30 -1.01
CA THR A 30 23.45 20.78 -0.27
C THR A 30 23.01 20.15 1.05
N LYS A 31 23.82 19.20 1.55
CA LYS A 31 23.62 18.59 2.86
C LYS A 31 23.52 19.63 3.97
N GLY A 32 24.33 20.71 3.91
CA GLY A 32 24.34 21.76 4.94
C GLY A 32 23.03 22.54 5.05
N LYS A 33 22.39 22.87 3.91
CA LYS A 33 21.07 23.54 3.89
C LYS A 33 20.01 22.65 4.55
N ALA A 34 19.97 21.37 4.17
CA ALA A 34 19.04 20.40 4.76
C ALA A 34 19.35 20.11 6.25
N LYS A 35 20.65 20.08 6.62
CA LYS A 35 21.10 19.89 8.01
C LYS A 35 20.62 21.01 8.93
N LYS A 36 20.57 22.25 8.45
CA LYS A 36 20.00 23.36 9.24
C LYS A 36 18.52 23.13 9.55
N GLN A 37 17.72 22.77 8.53
CA GLN A 37 16.29 22.47 8.71
C GLN A 37 16.07 21.29 9.67
N ALA A 38 16.83 20.20 9.49
CA ALA A 38 16.75 19.03 10.36
C ALA A 38 17.14 19.32 11.80
N TRP A 39 18.12 20.22 12.01
CA TRP A 39 18.51 20.62 13.35
C TRP A 39 17.44 21.47 14.02
N ASP A 40 16.87 22.44 13.29
CA ASP A 40 15.81 23.29 13.81
C ASP A 40 14.57 22.47 14.22
N SER A 41 14.34 21.30 13.64
CA SER A 41 13.23 20.41 14.01
C SER A 41 13.49 19.49 15.21
N ILE A 42 14.74 19.15 15.53
CA ILE A 42 15.06 18.14 16.57
C ILE A 42 15.91 18.64 17.74
N LYS A 43 16.41 19.89 17.69
CA LYS A 43 17.38 20.41 18.67
C LYS A 43 16.91 20.39 20.12
N ASP A 44 15.60 20.40 20.35
CA ASP A 44 15.00 20.47 21.69
C ASP A 44 14.53 19.07 22.18
N ASP A 45 14.72 18.02 21.38
CA ASP A 45 14.22 16.67 21.66
C ASP A 45 15.18 15.81 22.49
N GLY A 46 16.40 16.28 22.75
CA GLY A 46 17.40 15.55 23.54
C GLY A 46 17.81 14.19 22.97
N LEU A 47 17.70 14.02 21.65
CA LEU A 47 17.98 12.75 20.97
C LEU A 47 19.43 12.30 21.18
N LYS A 48 19.61 10.98 21.30
CA LYS A 48 20.93 10.35 21.46
C LYS A 48 21.24 9.41 20.31
N ASN A 49 22.53 9.31 19.97
CA ASN A 49 23.03 8.29 19.06
C ASN A 49 22.96 6.89 19.69
N PHE A 50 23.27 5.86 18.92
CA PHE A 50 23.28 4.47 19.40
C PHE A 50 24.31 4.18 20.52
N LEU A 51 25.29 5.07 20.72
CA LEU A 51 26.30 5.00 21.78
C LEU A 51 25.87 5.76 23.06
N GLY A 52 24.75 6.47 23.02
CA GLY A 52 24.24 7.28 24.12
C GLY A 52 24.74 8.73 24.14
N ASP A 53 25.55 9.17 23.15
CA ASP A 53 25.96 10.56 23.03
C ASP A 53 24.83 11.42 22.48
N GLU A 54 24.74 12.66 22.93
CA GLU A 54 23.77 13.62 22.44
C GLU A 54 23.98 13.96 20.96
N ILE A 55 22.87 14.05 20.23
CA ILE A 55 22.86 14.51 18.85
C ILE A 55 22.99 16.03 18.84
N THR A 56 23.98 16.50 18.11
CA THR A 56 24.32 17.89 17.93
C THR A 56 24.26 18.24 16.45
N TYR A 57 24.28 19.54 16.15
CA TYR A 57 24.45 20.02 14.79
C TYR A 57 25.68 19.41 14.08
N LEU A 58 26.73 19.01 14.80
CA LEU A 58 27.95 18.46 14.20
C LEU A 58 27.82 16.98 13.86
N ASN A 59 27.31 16.16 14.79
CA ASN A 59 27.28 14.70 14.65
C ASN A 59 25.94 14.15 14.09
N MET A 60 24.93 15.00 13.81
CA MET A 60 23.63 14.57 13.30
C MET A 60 23.74 13.74 12.01
N PRO A 61 23.21 12.50 12.00
CA PRO A 61 23.38 11.54 10.91
C PRO A 61 22.36 11.77 9.80
N LEU A 62 22.62 12.75 8.94
CA LEU A 62 21.78 13.06 7.78
C LEU A 62 22.26 12.31 6.53
N VAL A 63 21.36 11.63 5.82
CA VAL A 63 21.64 10.86 4.59
C VAL A 63 20.76 11.30 3.43
N ARG A 64 21.26 11.12 2.20
CA ARG A 64 20.55 11.50 0.98
C ARG A 64 19.44 10.48 0.70
N CYS A 65 18.20 10.94 0.50
CA CYS A 65 17.11 10.06 0.10
C CYS A 65 16.53 10.49 -1.26
N LYS A 66 16.89 9.78 -2.33
CA LYS A 66 16.47 10.12 -3.70
C LYS A 66 14.97 9.94 -3.92
N GLU A 67 14.36 9.00 -3.23
CA GLU A 67 12.94 8.66 -3.35
C GLU A 67 12.01 9.82 -2.94
N TYR A 68 12.47 10.70 -2.04
CA TYR A 68 11.77 11.90 -1.62
C TYR A 68 12.14 13.15 -2.41
N ASP A 69 12.98 13.05 -3.44
CA ASP A 69 13.30 14.18 -4.31
C ASP A 69 12.07 14.74 -4.98
N LYS A 70 11.95 16.07 -5.01
CA LYS A 70 10.84 16.74 -5.66
C LYS A 70 11.21 17.13 -7.08
N TYR A 71 10.35 16.73 -7.99
CA TYR A 71 10.42 17.04 -9.41
C TYR A 71 9.21 17.87 -9.82
N LEU A 72 9.41 18.76 -10.80
CA LEU A 72 8.30 19.49 -11.42
C LEU A 72 7.66 18.61 -12.49
N VAL A 73 6.39 18.24 -12.26
CA VAL A 73 5.58 17.41 -13.15
C VAL A 73 4.20 18.08 -13.29
N ASN A 74 3.79 18.40 -14.51
CA ASN A 74 2.50 19.04 -14.82
C ASN A 74 2.21 20.32 -14.01
N GLY A 75 3.25 21.10 -13.68
CA GLY A 75 3.13 22.33 -12.89
C GLY A 75 3.13 22.13 -11.38
N GLU A 76 3.15 20.89 -10.89
CA GLU A 76 3.18 20.55 -9.46
C GLU A 76 4.54 19.95 -9.05
N LEU A 77 4.95 20.20 -7.80
CA LEU A 77 6.10 19.53 -7.20
C LEU A 77 5.67 18.20 -6.59
N LYS A 78 6.16 17.10 -7.14
CA LYS A 78 5.86 15.75 -6.66
C LYS A 78 7.14 15.02 -6.29
N THR A 79 7.08 14.19 -5.26
CA THR A 79 8.19 13.30 -4.92
C THR A 79 8.32 12.18 -5.96
N LEU A 80 9.51 11.57 -6.07
CA LEU A 80 9.68 10.41 -6.97
C LEU A 80 8.71 9.28 -6.63
N ILE A 81 8.56 8.94 -5.34
CA ILE A 81 7.58 7.96 -4.88
C ILE A 81 6.18 8.32 -5.36
N ARG A 82 5.77 9.59 -5.23
CA ARG A 82 4.44 10.01 -5.64
C ARG A 82 4.23 9.91 -7.15
N ILE A 83 5.26 10.20 -7.94
CA ILE A 83 5.22 10.06 -9.40
C ILE A 83 5.06 8.58 -9.76
N GLU A 84 5.81 7.69 -9.11
CA GLU A 84 5.67 6.25 -9.32
C GLU A 84 4.29 5.72 -8.90
N GLU A 85 3.75 6.19 -7.78
CA GLU A 85 2.38 5.87 -7.34
C GLU A 85 1.34 6.31 -8.37
N ASP A 86 1.45 7.54 -8.88
CA ASP A 86 0.54 8.08 -9.87
C ASP A 86 0.62 7.28 -11.19
N ASN A 87 1.83 6.96 -11.66
CA ASN A 87 2.02 6.12 -12.84
C ASN A 87 1.42 4.71 -12.66
N ARG A 88 1.66 4.06 -11.51
CA ARG A 88 1.09 2.74 -11.21
C ARG A 88 -0.44 2.77 -11.17
N ARG A 89 -1.03 3.88 -10.69
CA ARG A 89 -2.49 4.06 -10.70
C ARG A 89 -3.03 4.19 -12.12
N GLU A 90 -2.37 4.98 -12.97
CA GLU A 90 -2.74 5.15 -14.37
C GLU A 90 -2.68 3.80 -15.11
N GLU A 91 -1.56 3.09 -15.01
CA GLU A 91 -1.40 1.75 -15.61
C GLU A 91 -2.47 0.75 -15.13
N ARG A 92 -2.80 0.76 -13.83
CA ARG A 92 -3.87 -0.07 -13.27
C ARG A 92 -5.22 0.29 -13.88
N ASP A 93 -5.55 1.58 -13.93
CA ASP A 93 -6.86 2.05 -14.39
C ASP A 93 -7.05 1.76 -15.87
N GLU A 94 -6.03 1.95 -16.70
CA GLU A 94 -6.03 1.55 -18.11
C GLU A 94 -6.26 0.05 -18.26
N ARG A 95 -5.55 -0.78 -17.49
CA ARG A 95 -5.75 -2.24 -17.50
C ARG A 95 -7.17 -2.63 -17.11
N LEU A 96 -7.74 -2.01 -16.08
CA LEU A 96 -9.11 -2.29 -15.63
C LEU A 96 -10.15 -1.88 -16.69
N GLU A 97 -9.92 -0.78 -17.39
CA GLU A 97 -10.76 -0.36 -18.52
C GLU A 97 -10.69 -1.35 -19.68
N GLN A 98 -9.49 -1.81 -20.04
CA GLN A 98 -9.32 -2.85 -21.06
C GLN A 98 -9.98 -4.17 -20.66
N LEU A 99 -9.90 -4.54 -19.37
CA LEU A 99 -10.56 -5.74 -18.83
C LEU A 99 -12.07 -5.66 -19.00
N LEU A 100 -12.66 -4.49 -18.71
CA LEU A 100 -14.09 -4.21 -18.85
C LEU A 100 -14.54 -4.26 -20.32
N ILE A 101 -13.78 -3.65 -21.23
CA ILE A 101 -14.08 -3.64 -22.66
C ILE A 101 -14.02 -5.06 -23.24
N SER A 102 -13.01 -5.84 -22.86
CA SER A 102 -12.77 -7.16 -23.43
C SER A 102 -13.73 -8.24 -22.89
N ASN A 103 -14.31 -8.03 -21.71
CA ASN A 103 -15.12 -9.03 -21.01
C ASN A 103 -16.39 -8.45 -20.38
N PRO A 104 -17.25 -7.74 -21.13
CA PRO A 104 -18.32 -6.91 -20.56
C PRO A 104 -19.32 -7.68 -19.69
N ASP A 105 -19.58 -8.95 -20.02
CA ASP A 105 -20.54 -9.81 -19.30
C ASP A 105 -19.88 -10.75 -18.28
N ALA A 106 -18.55 -10.68 -18.12
CA ALA A 106 -17.84 -11.58 -17.22
C ALA A 106 -18.10 -11.25 -15.74
N LYS A 107 -17.83 -12.25 -14.90
CA LYS A 107 -17.83 -12.09 -13.45
C LYS A 107 -16.41 -11.91 -12.95
N ALA A 108 -16.27 -11.14 -11.88
CA ALA A 108 -14.99 -10.83 -11.27
C ALA A 108 -15.06 -10.92 -9.74
N TYR A 109 -13.93 -11.28 -9.14
CA TYR A 109 -13.65 -11.00 -7.73
C TYR A 109 -13.00 -9.63 -7.59
N ILE A 110 -13.20 -9.00 -6.43
CA ILE A 110 -12.38 -7.87 -6.01
C ILE A 110 -11.30 -8.41 -5.07
N ARG A 111 -10.03 -8.33 -5.49
CA ARG A 111 -8.88 -8.66 -4.65
C ARG A 111 -8.39 -7.40 -3.96
N LYS A 112 -8.05 -7.52 -2.67
CA LYS A 112 -7.38 -6.47 -1.90
C LYS A 112 -5.96 -6.92 -1.53
N GLY A 113 -4.93 -6.25 -2.01
CA GLY A 113 -3.53 -6.47 -1.61
C GLY A 113 -3.11 -5.55 -0.46
N GLY A 114 -2.82 -6.09 0.73
CA GLY A 114 -2.33 -5.31 1.88
C GLY A 114 -2.59 -5.96 3.25
N TYR A 115 -2.14 -5.29 4.33
CA TYR A 115 -2.05 -5.72 5.75
C TYR A 115 -3.33 -6.20 6.48
N TYR A 116 -4.45 -6.44 5.78
CA TYR A 116 -5.71 -6.91 6.37
C TYR A 116 -5.69 -8.42 6.74
N TYR A 117 -4.50 -9.00 6.94
CA TYR A 117 -4.28 -10.37 7.41
C TYR A 117 -4.07 -10.42 8.93
N CYS A 118 -4.74 -9.55 9.69
CA CYS A 118 -4.70 -9.55 11.16
C CYS A 118 -6.05 -9.96 11.74
N SER A 119 -6.01 -10.78 12.80
CA SER A 119 -7.18 -11.22 13.56
C SER A 119 -8.06 -10.04 13.98
N GLY A 120 -9.38 -10.11 13.74
CA GLY A 120 -10.37 -9.16 14.26
C GLY A 120 -11.03 -8.21 13.25
N PHE A 121 -10.68 -8.25 11.97
CA PHE A 121 -11.35 -7.47 10.93
C PHE A 121 -12.20 -8.39 10.04
N CYS A 122 -13.52 -8.17 10.02
CA CYS A 122 -14.42 -8.98 9.19
C CYS A 122 -14.42 -8.48 7.74
N GLY A 123 -14.32 -9.44 6.81
CA GLY A 123 -14.49 -9.21 5.37
C GLY A 123 -13.20 -9.44 4.57
N TYR A 124 -13.32 -10.32 3.58
CA TYR A 124 -12.40 -10.54 2.45
C TYR A 124 -11.22 -11.47 2.75
N THR A 125 -11.37 -12.72 2.31
CA THR A 125 -10.40 -13.81 2.48
C THR A 125 -9.70 -14.10 1.14
N GLU A 126 -8.46 -14.61 1.16
CA GLU A 126 -7.80 -15.17 -0.04
C GLU A 126 -8.52 -16.40 -0.62
N ARG A 127 -9.55 -16.92 0.07
CA ARG A 127 -10.31 -18.08 -0.36
C ARG A 127 -11.38 -17.61 -1.32
N GLN A 128 -11.17 -17.90 -2.60
CA GLN A 128 -12.11 -17.61 -3.69
C GLN A 128 -13.53 -18.14 -3.42
N ALA A 129 -13.66 -19.26 -2.68
CA ALA A 129 -14.97 -19.81 -2.29
C ALA A 129 -15.78 -18.90 -1.33
N ASP A 130 -15.12 -18.01 -0.60
CA ASP A 130 -15.74 -17.12 0.39
C ASP A 130 -15.81 -15.66 -0.14
N ALA A 131 -15.35 -15.41 -1.37
CA ALA A 131 -15.29 -14.08 -1.98
C ALA A 131 -16.63 -13.68 -2.63
N GLY A 132 -16.96 -12.39 -2.59
CA GLY A 132 -18.09 -11.84 -3.33
C GLY A 132 -17.88 -11.96 -4.84
N VAL A 133 -18.93 -12.34 -5.57
CA VAL A 133 -18.95 -12.42 -7.03
C VAL A 133 -19.69 -11.21 -7.59
N TYR A 134 -19.01 -10.44 -8.43
CA TYR A 134 -19.53 -9.20 -9.01
C TYR A 134 -19.57 -9.32 -10.53
N THR A 135 -20.41 -8.53 -11.21
CA THR A 135 -20.15 -8.24 -12.62
C THR A 135 -18.81 -7.51 -12.75
N ILE A 136 -18.14 -7.63 -13.89
CA ILE A 136 -16.89 -6.90 -14.09
C ILE A 136 -17.09 -5.38 -13.97
N GLN A 137 -18.25 -4.87 -14.40
CA GLN A 137 -18.58 -3.45 -14.32
C GLN A 137 -18.68 -2.97 -12.88
N GLU A 138 -19.37 -3.74 -12.03
CA GLU A 138 -19.43 -3.47 -10.58
C GLU A 138 -18.04 -3.52 -9.97
N ALA A 139 -17.27 -4.58 -10.24
CA ALA A 139 -15.94 -4.76 -9.67
C ALA A 139 -14.99 -3.59 -10.02
N VAL A 140 -14.93 -3.17 -11.29
CA VAL A 140 -14.09 -2.04 -11.73
C VAL A 140 -14.54 -0.74 -11.08
N ARG A 141 -15.85 -0.50 -10.98
CA ARG A 141 -16.40 0.70 -10.33
C ARG A 141 -15.99 0.77 -8.85
N GLU A 142 -16.15 -0.33 -8.12
CA GLU A 142 -15.78 -0.40 -6.70
C GLU A 142 -14.27 -0.22 -6.49
N VAL A 143 -13.45 -0.88 -7.32
CA VAL A 143 -11.98 -0.78 -7.26
C VAL A 143 -11.52 0.66 -7.50
N LYS A 144 -12.05 1.36 -8.52
CA LYS A 144 -11.65 2.75 -8.83
C LYS A 144 -12.20 3.78 -7.84
N GLY A 145 -13.40 3.52 -7.27
CA GLY A 145 -14.13 4.46 -6.41
C GLY A 145 -13.75 4.44 -4.93
N CYS A 146 -13.02 3.43 -4.46
CA CYS A 146 -12.68 3.27 -3.05
C CYS A 146 -11.45 4.09 -2.63
N SER A 147 -11.39 4.52 -1.36
CA SER A 147 -10.19 5.13 -0.76
C SER A 147 -8.98 4.17 -0.71
N LEU A 148 -9.23 2.86 -0.76
CA LEU A 148 -8.22 1.81 -0.78
C LEU A 148 -7.89 1.31 -2.19
N ARG A 149 -8.29 2.04 -3.23
CA ARG A 149 -8.11 1.65 -4.64
C ARG A 149 -6.70 1.19 -5.00
N ASP A 150 -5.67 1.81 -4.41
CA ASP A 150 -4.25 1.48 -4.69
C ASP A 150 -3.85 0.09 -4.21
N HIS A 151 -4.69 -0.49 -3.37
CA HIS A 151 -4.55 -1.80 -2.79
C HIS A 151 -5.63 -2.76 -3.31
N MET A 152 -6.37 -2.41 -4.36
CA MET A 152 -7.48 -3.22 -4.87
C MET A 152 -7.36 -3.49 -6.36
N ASP A 153 -7.88 -4.63 -6.79
CA ASP A 153 -7.86 -5.07 -8.18
C ASP A 153 -9.09 -5.94 -8.51
N ALA A 154 -9.47 -5.99 -9.78
CA ALA A 154 -10.50 -6.88 -10.29
C ALA A 154 -9.85 -8.09 -10.97
N ILE A 155 -10.29 -9.29 -10.59
CA ILE A 155 -9.80 -10.55 -11.16
C ILE A 155 -10.96 -11.29 -11.80
N LEU A 156 -10.85 -11.60 -13.08
CA LEU A 156 -11.85 -12.41 -13.79
C LEU A 156 -11.99 -13.79 -13.16
N ILE A 157 -13.23 -14.25 -13.07
CA ILE A 157 -13.56 -15.56 -12.56
C ILE A 157 -13.46 -16.58 -13.70
N ASP A 158 -12.62 -17.59 -13.52
CA ASP A 158 -12.75 -18.85 -14.25
C ASP A 158 -13.97 -19.59 -13.71
N VAL A 159 -15.01 -19.67 -14.53
CA VAL A 159 -16.32 -20.21 -14.13
C VAL A 159 -16.23 -21.69 -13.77
N GLU A 160 -15.46 -22.48 -14.52
CA GLU A 160 -15.33 -23.92 -14.27
C GLU A 160 -14.58 -24.17 -12.97
N GLN A 161 -13.45 -23.49 -12.79
CA GLN A 161 -12.65 -23.60 -11.58
C GLN A 161 -13.42 -23.13 -10.35
N HIS A 162 -14.12 -21.98 -10.45
CA HIS A 162 -14.92 -21.45 -9.34
C HIS A 162 -16.05 -22.41 -8.94
N ASN A 163 -16.83 -22.88 -9.92
CA ASN A 163 -17.96 -23.78 -9.65
C ASN A 163 -17.48 -25.07 -9.00
N LYS A 164 -16.35 -25.63 -9.47
CA LYS A 164 -15.72 -26.79 -8.83
C LYS A 164 -15.37 -26.50 -7.37
N LEU A 165 -14.75 -25.36 -7.08
CA LEU A 165 -14.39 -24.92 -5.74
C LEU A 165 -15.61 -24.84 -4.81
N ILE A 166 -16.72 -24.30 -5.31
CA ILE A 166 -17.98 -24.21 -4.57
C ILE A 166 -18.59 -25.59 -4.33
N LEU A 167 -18.62 -26.47 -5.33
CA LEU A 167 -19.15 -27.83 -5.19
C LEU A 167 -18.35 -28.65 -4.17
N ASP A 168 -17.02 -28.56 -4.20
CA ASP A 168 -16.15 -29.20 -3.22
C ASP A 168 -16.42 -28.67 -1.80
N LYS A 169 -16.63 -27.35 -1.67
CA LYS A 169 -17.01 -26.73 -0.39
C LYS A 169 -18.36 -27.22 0.11
N ILE A 170 -19.38 -27.30 -0.76
CA ILE A 170 -20.70 -27.84 -0.43
C ILE A 170 -20.57 -29.27 0.08
N LYS A 171 -19.85 -30.14 -0.63
CA LYS A 171 -19.63 -31.53 -0.24
C LYS A 171 -18.94 -31.64 1.13
N SER A 172 -17.92 -30.80 1.36
CA SER A 172 -17.24 -30.75 2.65
C SER A 172 -18.13 -30.24 3.79
N LEU A 173 -19.12 -29.38 3.51
CA LEU A 173 -20.05 -28.89 4.51
C LEU A 173 -21.13 -29.93 4.81
N GLN A 174 -21.65 -30.59 3.76
CA GLN A 174 -22.62 -31.67 3.88
C GLN A 174 -22.11 -32.83 4.75
N SER A 175 -20.83 -33.19 4.64
CA SER A 175 -20.24 -34.27 5.46
C SER A 175 -20.14 -33.94 6.96
N ARG A 176 -20.34 -32.68 7.34
CA ARG A 176 -20.30 -32.21 8.74
C ARG A 176 -21.70 -32.02 9.32
N LEU A 177 -22.75 -32.26 8.53
CA LEU A 177 -24.12 -32.20 9.02
C LEU A 177 -24.29 -33.25 10.12
N ILE A 178 -24.68 -32.79 11.30
CA ILE A 178 -25.10 -33.67 12.38
C ILE A 178 -26.56 -34.03 12.11
N THR A 179 -26.79 -35.18 11.48
CA THR A 179 -28.14 -35.69 11.27
C THR A 179 -28.61 -36.40 12.53
N THR A 180 -29.54 -35.81 13.27
CA THR A 180 -30.42 -36.59 14.16
C THR A 180 -31.33 -37.40 13.25
N ALA A 181 -31.08 -38.71 13.14
CA ALA A 181 -32.06 -39.62 12.59
C ALA A 181 -33.35 -39.45 13.39
N ILE A 182 -34.38 -38.84 12.80
CA ILE A 182 -35.74 -39.13 13.21
C ILE A 182 -35.96 -40.55 12.70
N VAL A 183 -35.81 -41.50 13.61
CA VAL A 183 -36.20 -42.89 13.37
C VAL A 183 -37.72 -42.85 13.29
N ASP A 184 -38.24 -43.05 12.08
CA ASP A 184 -39.67 -43.29 11.85
C ASP A 184 -40.16 -44.50 12.65
#